data_AF-A0A838PAY7-F1
#
_entry.id   AF-A0A838PAY7-F1
#
_cell.length_a   1.000
_cell.length_b   1.000
_cell.length_c   1.000
_cell.angle_alpha   90.00
_cell.angle_beta   90.00
_cell.angle_gamma   90.00
#
_symmetry.space_group_name_H-M   'P 1'
#
loop_
_entity.id
_entity.type
_entity.pdbx_description
1 polymer ?
#
loop_
_entity_poly.entity_id
_entity_poly.type
_entity_poly.pdbx_seq_one_letter_code
_entity_poly.pdbx_strand_id
1 'polypeptide(L)'
;MFLLLILDSLGSTELFFILVMALVFFGPRKLPQLSRSLGKNIAEFRKASEDFKRTWEREVAFEESHLETGGAASEQIEDNSVLNLENQHREFPEPMIEPVPAAESVGRQTMSNSTDSSTLPAKADKTRDDPIRPSPPRKQDWL
;
A
#
# COMPACT_ATOMS: atom_id res chain seq x y z
N MET A 1 -18.76 0.15 33.56
CA MET A 1 -19.47 1.08 32.65
C MET A 1 -18.51 1.82 31.72
N PHE A 2 -17.44 2.45 32.23
CA PHE A 2 -16.44 3.14 31.40
C PHE A 2 -15.82 2.27 30.29
N LEU A 3 -15.58 0.98 30.56
CA LEU A 3 -15.05 0.03 29.59
C LEU A 3 -16.05 -0.39 28.48
N LEU A 4 -17.36 -0.23 28.71
CA LEU A 4 -18.38 -0.55 27.69
C LEU A 4 -18.53 0.57 26.67
N LEU A 5 -18.40 1.83 27.08
CA LEU A 5 -18.37 2.97 26.15
C LEU A 5 -17.18 2.89 25.17
N ILE A 6 -16.06 2.33 25.62
CA ILE A 6 -14.85 2.15 24.82
C ILE A 6 -15.05 1.11 23.70
N LEU A 7 -15.84 0.05 23.94
CA LEU A 7 -16.05 -1.02 22.96
C LEU A 7 -17.10 -0.63 21.90
N ASP A 8 -18.08 0.20 22.27
CA ASP A 8 -19.12 0.70 21.36
C ASP A 8 -18.59 1.83 20.45
N SER A 9 -17.66 2.64 20.98
CA SER A 9 -17.03 3.74 20.25
C SER A 9 -15.53 3.49 20.09
N LEU A 10 -15.15 2.41 19.41
CA LEU A 10 -13.75 2.14 19.04
C LEU A 10 -13.31 3.12 17.94
N GLY A 11 -13.15 4.38 18.32
CA GLY A 11 -12.54 5.42 17.52
C GLY A 11 -11.01 5.48 17.72
N SER A 12 -10.36 6.25 16.86
CA SER A 12 -8.93 6.55 16.96
C SER A 12 -8.58 7.27 18.27
N THR A 13 -9.48 8.11 18.77
CA THR A 13 -9.30 8.89 20.00
C THR A 13 -9.29 7.99 21.24
N GLU A 14 -10.22 7.04 21.34
CA GLU A 14 -10.35 6.12 22.46
C GLU A 14 -9.15 5.17 22.54
N LEU A 15 -8.71 4.65 21.38
CA LEU A 15 -7.49 3.85 21.31
C LEU A 15 -6.27 4.64 21.77
N PHE A 16 -6.15 5.91 21.40
CA PHE A 16 -5.08 6.79 21.86
C PHE A 16 -5.12 7.00 23.38
N PHE A 17 -6.31 7.20 23.95
CA PHE A 17 -6.46 7.40 25.39
C PHE A 17 -6.05 6.17 26.20
N ILE A 18 -6.46 4.96 25.77
CA ILE A 18 -6.06 3.69 26.41
C ILE A 18 -4.56 3.45 26.24
N LEU A 19 -4.02 3.75 25.06
CA LEU A 19 -2.59 3.67 24.79
C LEU A 19 -1.81 4.55 25.77
N VAL A 20 -2.19 5.82 25.94
CA VAL A 20 -1.56 6.73 26.92
C VAL A 20 -1.65 6.17 28.34
N MET A 21 -2.82 5.68 28.76
CA MET A 21 -2.98 5.11 30.10
C MET A 21 -2.07 3.88 30.30
N ALA A 22 -2.00 2.98 29.32
CA ALA A 22 -1.07 1.86 29.32
C ALA A 22 0.39 2.32 29.32
N LEU A 23 0.74 3.37 28.58
CA LEU A 23 2.08 3.98 28.59
C LEU A 23 2.45 4.57 29.95
N VAL A 24 1.49 5.08 30.73
CA VAL A 24 1.77 5.58 32.08
C VAL A 24 2.05 4.41 33.04
N PHE A 25 1.24 3.35 32.99
CA PHE A 25 1.43 2.18 33.86
C PHE A 25 2.65 1.35 33.49
N PHE A 26 2.83 1.05 32.20
CA PHE A 26 3.94 0.21 31.72
C PHE A 26 5.18 1.02 31.36
N GLY A 27 5.03 2.27 30.94
CA GLY A 27 6.11 3.11 30.43
C GLY A 27 6.23 3.06 28.90
N PRO A 28 6.48 4.20 28.20
CA PRO A 28 6.65 4.26 26.75
C PRO A 28 7.83 3.45 26.22
N ARG A 29 8.81 3.14 27.09
CA ARG A 29 9.97 2.31 26.74
C ARG A 29 9.66 0.82 26.83
N LYS A 30 8.72 0.38 27.67
CA LYS A 30 8.46 -1.05 27.90
C LYS A 30 7.59 -1.66 26.81
N LEU A 31 6.56 -0.97 26.33
CA LEU A 31 5.72 -1.47 25.23
C LEU A 31 6.51 -1.84 23.95
N PRO A 32 7.39 -0.98 23.40
CA PRO A 32 8.18 -1.35 22.23
C PRO A 32 9.24 -2.42 22.54
N GLN A 33 9.69 -2.52 23.79
CA GLN A 33 10.61 -3.57 24.20
C GLN A 33 9.90 -4.94 24.27
N LEU A 34 8.71 -5.00 24.87
CA LEU A 34 7.87 -6.19 24.91
C LEU A 34 7.44 -6.62 23.50
N SER A 35 7.04 -5.68 22.65
CA SER A 35 6.63 -5.99 21.28
C SER A 35 7.77 -6.53 20.44
N ARG A 36 9.02 -6.06 20.64
CA ARG A 36 10.20 -6.64 19.99
C ARG A 36 10.46 -8.08 20.42
N SER A 37 10.39 -8.37 21.72
CA SER A 37 10.57 -9.75 22.22
C SER A 37 9.44 -10.68 21.77
N LEU A 38 8.18 -10.22 21.88
CA LEU A 38 7.01 -10.97 21.40
C LEU A 38 7.06 -11.18 19.90
N GLY A 39 7.45 -10.15 19.13
CA GLY A 39 7.56 -10.21 17.68
C GLY A 39 8.62 -11.22 17.24
N LYS A 40 9.76 -11.28 17.93
CA LYS A 40 10.79 -12.30 17.68
C LYS A 40 10.26 -13.71 17.97
N ASN A 41 9.58 -13.90 19.10
CA ASN A 41 8.96 -15.19 19.45
C ASN A 41 7.88 -15.60 18.42
N ILE A 42 7.04 -14.66 17.98
CA ILE A 42 6.03 -14.89 16.94
C ILE A 42 6.68 -15.26 15.60
N ALA A 43 7.80 -14.62 15.24
CA ALA A 43 8.51 -14.91 13.99
C ALA A 43 9.11 -16.32 14.00
N GLU A 44 9.74 -16.70 15.12
CA GLU A 44 10.26 -18.06 15.33
C GLU A 44 9.13 -19.09 15.36
N PHE A 45 8.01 -18.79 16.03
CA PHE A 45 6.82 -19.64 16.05
C PHE A 45 6.20 -19.81 14.65
N ARG A 46 6.11 -18.74 13.85
CA ARG A 46 5.64 -18.80 12.46
C ARG A 46 6.54 -19.68 11.61
N LYS A 47 7.86 -19.57 11.76
CA LYS A 47 8.81 -20.42 11.02
C LYS A 47 8.64 -21.89 11.39
N ALA A 48 8.57 -22.20 12.69
CA ALA A 48 8.31 -23.55 13.14
C ALA A 48 6.95 -24.07 12.61
N SER A 49 5.90 -23.25 12.68
CA SER A 49 4.55 -23.57 12.16
C SER A 49 4.56 -23.87 10.67
N GLU A 50 5.35 -23.13 9.89
CA GLU A 50 5.52 -23.36 8.45
C GLU A 50 6.23 -24.70 8.18
N ASP A 51 7.26 -25.03 8.95
CA ASP A 51 7.96 -26.32 8.85
C ASP A 51 7.03 -27.49 9.24
N PHE A 52 6.20 -27.32 10.26
CA PHE A 52 5.15 -28.28 10.64
C PHE A 52 4.12 -28.45 9.51
N LYS A 53 3.65 -27.35 8.92
CA LYS A 53 2.71 -27.40 7.80
C LYS A 53 3.27 -28.14 6.59
N ARG A 54 4.54 -27.89 6.24
CA ARG A 54 5.24 -28.59 5.14
C ARG A 54 5.40 -30.08 5.40
N THR A 55 5.68 -30.45 6.64
CA THR A 55 5.82 -31.86 7.04
C THR A 55 4.46 -32.56 6.99
N TRP A 56 3.41 -31.89 7.47
CA TRP A 56 2.04 -32.40 7.43
C TRP A 56 1.53 -32.57 6.00
N GLU A 57 1.72 -31.58 5.12
CA GLU A 57 1.35 -31.67 3.70
C GLU A 57 2.12 -32.77 2.97
N ARG A 58 3.40 -32.98 3.31
CA ARG A 58 4.20 -34.07 2.75
C ARG A 58 3.68 -35.44 3.17
N GLU A 59 3.24 -35.59 4.41
CA GLU A 59 2.71 -36.85 4.93
C GLU A 59 1.31 -37.14 4.37
N VAL A 60 0.42 -36.14 4.37
CA VAL A 60 -0.94 -36.28 3.82
C VAL A 60 -0.90 -36.56 2.32
N ALA A 61 0.00 -35.93 1.56
CA ALA A 61 0.20 -36.24 0.14
C ALA A 61 0.80 -37.65 -0.09
N PHE A 62 1.53 -38.19 0.88
CA PHE A 62 2.07 -39.55 0.82
C PHE A 62 0.97 -40.61 1.03
N GLU A 63 -0.01 -40.35 1.89
CA GLU A 63 -1.16 -41.23 2.11
C GLU A 63 -2.10 -41.29 0.88
N GLU A 64 -2.28 -40.18 0.15
CA GLU A 64 -3.10 -40.15 -1.06
C GLU A 64 -2.48 -40.95 -2.22
N SER A 65 -1.14 -40.99 -2.30
CA SER A 65 -0.41 -41.78 -3.31
C SER A 65 -0.48 -43.30 -3.15
N HIS A 66 -1.03 -43.81 -2.03
CA HIS A 66 -1.17 -45.25 -1.79
C HIS A 66 -2.59 -45.79 -2.03
N LEU A 67 -3.53 -44.96 -2.49
CA LEU A 67 -4.92 -45.38 -2.76
C LEU A 67 -5.29 -45.37 -4.26
N GLU A 68 -4.51 -44.69 -5.10
CA GLU A 68 -4.79 -44.51 -6.53
C GLU A 68 -3.95 -45.47 -7.40
N THR A 69 -4.22 -46.77 -7.33
CA THR A 69 -3.79 -47.76 -8.35
C THR A 69 -4.99 -48.54 -8.94
N GLY A 70 -6.21 -48.01 -8.82
CA GLY A 70 -7.37 -48.66 -9.43
C GLY A 70 -8.55 -47.73 -9.62
N GLY A 71 -8.65 -47.10 -10.78
CA GLY A 71 -9.83 -46.31 -11.17
C GLY A 71 -9.47 -45.22 -12.18
N ALA A 72 -9.02 -45.59 -13.37
CA ALA A 72 -9.88 -45.62 -14.55
C ALA A 72 -10.41 -44.24 -14.97
N ALA A 73 -9.87 -43.80 -16.11
CA ALA A 73 -10.40 -42.78 -17.00
C ALA A 73 -11.94 -42.67 -16.94
N SER A 74 -12.41 -41.47 -16.65
CA SER A 74 -13.70 -40.99 -17.12
C SER A 74 -13.52 -39.52 -17.44
N GLU A 75 -13.36 -39.26 -18.74
CA GLU A 75 -13.68 -37.98 -19.37
C GLU A 75 -15.01 -37.46 -18.81
N GLN A 76 -14.98 -36.27 -18.20
CA GLN A 76 -16.11 -35.36 -18.29
C GLN A 76 -15.59 -33.98 -18.69
N ILE A 77 -15.97 -33.66 -19.92
CA ILE A 77 -15.82 -32.40 -20.63
C ILE A 77 -16.89 -31.43 -20.07
N GLU A 78 -16.54 -30.14 -20.03
CA GLU A 78 -17.41 -28.96 -19.83
C GLU A 78 -17.86 -28.72 -18.38
N ASP A 79 -17.67 -27.55 -17.77
CA ASP A 79 -17.90 -26.20 -18.29
C ASP A 79 -17.15 -25.20 -17.37
N ASN A 80 -16.15 -24.50 -17.91
CA ASN A 80 -15.63 -23.31 -17.27
C ASN A 80 -15.57 -22.17 -18.30
N SER A 81 -16.72 -21.91 -18.91
CA SER A 81 -16.87 -20.83 -19.88
C SER A 81 -17.59 -19.59 -19.33
N VAL A 82 -18.02 -19.56 -18.06
CA VAL A 82 -18.92 -18.50 -17.56
C VAL A 82 -18.31 -17.36 -16.73
N LEU A 83 -17.00 -17.30 -16.48
CA LEU A 83 -16.40 -16.17 -15.71
C LEU A 83 -15.24 -15.44 -16.41
N ASN A 84 -15.16 -15.48 -17.74
CA ASN A 84 -14.27 -14.61 -18.52
C ASN A 84 -15.03 -13.64 -19.43
N LEU A 85 -16.17 -13.11 -18.97
CA LEU A 85 -17.01 -12.19 -19.76
C LEU A 85 -17.00 -10.71 -19.28
N GLU A 86 -16.11 -10.32 -18.36
CA GLU A 86 -15.95 -8.89 -18.00
C GLU A 86 -14.72 -8.26 -18.69
N ASN A 87 -14.47 -8.63 -19.95
CA ASN A 87 -13.63 -7.84 -20.85
C ASN A 87 -14.35 -7.51 -22.17
N GLN A 88 -15.68 -7.51 -22.15
CA GLN A 88 -16.46 -6.80 -23.16
C GLN A 88 -16.37 -5.31 -22.89
N HIS A 89 -15.42 -4.69 -23.58
CA HIS A 89 -15.55 -3.40 -24.25
C HIS A 89 -16.97 -2.81 -24.16
N ARG A 90 -17.24 -2.06 -23.09
CA ARG A 90 -18.37 -1.14 -23.09
C ARG A 90 -17.98 -0.01 -24.02
N GLU A 91 -18.49 -0.09 -25.24
CA GLU A 91 -18.54 1.04 -26.15
C GLU A 91 -19.40 2.11 -25.46
N PHE A 92 -18.74 3.06 -24.80
CA PHE A 92 -19.41 4.28 -24.39
C PHE A 92 -19.81 4.97 -25.70
N PRO A 93 -21.10 5.22 -25.96
CA PRO A 93 -21.49 5.97 -27.14
C PRO A 93 -20.76 7.30 -27.08
N GLU A 94 -19.97 7.61 -28.11
CA GLU A 94 -19.32 8.91 -28.20
C GLU A 94 -20.39 10.00 -28.00
N PRO A 95 -20.15 10.99 -27.13
CA PRO A 95 -21.05 12.11 -27.04
C PRO A 95 -21.09 12.76 -28.42
N MET A 96 -22.26 12.74 -29.06
CA MET A 96 -22.53 13.47 -30.29
C MET A 96 -22.29 14.96 -29.99
N ILE A 97 -21.10 15.47 -30.33
CA ILE A 97 -20.84 16.90 -30.33
C ILE A 97 -21.49 17.43 -31.59
N GLU A 98 -22.72 17.95 -31.48
CA GLU A 98 -23.28 18.79 -32.54
C GLU A 98 -22.32 19.98 -32.77
N PRO A 99 -21.93 20.29 -34.02
CA PRO A 99 -21.10 21.44 -34.29
C PRO A 99 -21.85 22.70 -33.91
N VAL A 100 -21.42 23.35 -32.82
CA VAL A 100 -21.94 24.64 -32.38
C VAL A 100 -21.72 25.65 -33.51
N PRO A 101 -22.76 26.33 -34.02
CA PRO A 101 -22.61 27.28 -35.10
C PRO A 101 -21.66 28.40 -34.68
N ALA A 102 -20.66 28.65 -35.52
CA ALA A 102 -19.67 29.69 -35.34
C ALA A 102 -20.34 31.07 -35.50
N ALA A 103 -20.92 31.59 -34.43
CA ALA A 103 -21.32 32.98 -34.33
C ALA A 103 -21.27 33.45 -32.88
N GLU A 104 -20.74 34.67 -32.74
CA GLU A 104 -20.85 35.55 -31.56
C GLU A 104 -19.74 35.46 -30.51
N SER A 105 -18.66 36.14 -30.86
CA SER A 105 -17.68 36.76 -29.95
C SER A 105 -18.34 37.55 -28.82
N VAL A 106 -18.11 37.17 -27.56
CA VAL A 106 -18.32 38.07 -26.41
C VAL A 106 -17.14 37.93 -25.45
N GLY A 107 -16.55 39.09 -25.11
CA GLY A 107 -15.20 39.25 -24.61
C GLY A 107 -14.93 38.71 -23.20
N ARG A 108 -13.68 38.26 -23.01
CA ARG A 108 -13.14 37.83 -21.73
C ARG A 108 -12.67 39.04 -20.94
N GLN A 109 -13.45 39.48 -19.94
CA GLN A 109 -12.96 40.38 -18.91
C GLN A 109 -12.20 39.58 -17.85
N THR A 110 -10.89 39.74 -17.82
CA THR A 110 -10.02 39.21 -16.76
C THR A 110 -9.96 40.25 -15.64
N MET A 111 -10.66 40.01 -14.54
CA MET A 111 -10.46 40.80 -13.31
C MET A 111 -9.34 40.21 -12.46
N SER A 112 -8.30 41.03 -12.35
CA SER A 112 -7.34 41.22 -11.27
C SER A 112 -7.51 40.41 -9.98
N ASN A 113 -6.43 39.74 -9.56
CA ASN A 113 -6.09 39.65 -8.15
C ASN A 113 -4.70 40.27 -7.94
N SER A 114 -4.68 41.48 -7.39
CA SER A 114 -3.47 42.20 -6.99
C SER A 114 -3.51 42.38 -5.48
N THR A 115 -2.64 41.68 -4.76
CA THR A 115 -2.10 41.97 -3.42
C THR A 115 -1.05 40.85 -3.25
N ASP A 116 0.26 41.08 -3.20
CA ASP A 116 0.89 42.05 -2.32
C ASP A 116 2.35 42.33 -2.70
N SER A 117 2.82 43.47 -2.20
CA SER A 117 4.22 43.77 -1.83
C SER A 117 5.27 43.91 -2.95
N SER A 118 5.42 45.16 -3.41
CA SER A 118 6.73 45.71 -3.79
C SER A 118 7.70 45.61 -2.60
N THR A 119 8.93 45.16 -2.85
CA THR A 119 10.17 45.93 -2.61
C THR A 119 11.38 45.05 -2.92
N LEU A 120 12.03 45.32 -4.06
CA LEU A 120 13.44 45.00 -4.26
C LEU A 120 14.27 46.16 -3.66
N PRO A 121 15.50 45.89 -3.21
CA PRO A 121 16.57 46.30 -4.11
C PRO A 121 17.77 45.33 -4.16
N ALA A 122 18.22 45.14 -5.40
CA ALA A 122 19.60 45.27 -5.83
C ALA A 122 20.65 44.18 -5.53
N LYS A 123 21.42 43.92 -6.60
CA LYS A 123 22.83 43.51 -6.67
C LYS A 123 23.06 41.99 -6.57
N ALA A 124 23.17 41.29 -7.71
CA ALA A 124 24.40 41.09 -8.47
C ALA A 124 25.51 40.40 -7.65
N ASP A 125 25.69 39.08 -7.81
CA ASP A 125 27.01 38.42 -7.89
C ASP A 125 26.87 36.90 -8.23
N LYS A 126 27.42 36.51 -9.38
CA LYS A 126 28.39 35.39 -9.58
C LYS A 126 28.07 33.94 -9.14
N THR A 127 28.44 33.04 -10.07
CA THR A 127 28.76 31.59 -9.92
C THR A 127 27.55 30.68 -10.12
N ARG A 128 27.32 30.13 -11.32
CA ARG A 128 27.83 28.82 -11.79
C ARG A 128 27.61 27.69 -10.77
N ASP A 129 26.38 27.19 -10.71
CA ASP A 129 26.06 25.90 -10.09
C ASP A 129 25.89 24.84 -11.18
N ASP A 130 26.98 24.15 -11.52
CA ASP A 130 26.92 22.90 -12.28
C ASP A 130 26.31 21.80 -11.38
N PRO A 131 25.44 20.91 -11.91
CA PRO A 131 24.90 19.80 -11.13
C PRO A 131 26.03 18.87 -10.68
N ILE A 132 26.10 18.62 -9.37
CA ILE A 132 27.10 17.80 -8.68
C ILE A 132 27.15 16.40 -9.32
N ARG A 133 28.19 16.11 -10.10
CA ARG A 133 28.53 14.73 -10.50
C ARG A 133 29.30 14.07 -9.37
N PRO A 134 28.87 12.90 -8.85
CA PRO A 134 29.67 12.17 -7.90
C PRO A 134 30.99 11.73 -8.55
N SER A 135 32.10 11.97 -7.87
CA SER A 135 33.42 11.53 -8.31
C SER A 135 33.55 10.01 -8.20
N PRO A 136 34.19 9.32 -9.15
CA PRO A 136 34.43 7.88 -9.04
C PRO A 136 35.40 7.57 -7.88
N PRO A 137 35.23 6.44 -7.18
CA PRO A 137 36.06 6.08 -6.04
C PRO A 137 37.53 5.91 -6.44
N ARG A 138 38.45 6.36 -5.57
CA ARG A 138 39.90 6.27 -5.80
C ARG A 138 40.35 4.83 -5.58
N LYS A 139 41.28 4.35 -6.40
CA LYS A 139 41.85 3.00 -6.33
C LYS A 139 42.67 2.70 -5.05
N GLN A 140 42.53 3.49 -4.00
CA GLN A 140 43.26 3.34 -2.73
C GLN A 140 42.33 2.94 -1.57
N ASP A 141 41.01 3.02 -1.77
CA ASP A 141 40.01 2.68 -0.75
C ASP A 141 39.68 1.17 -0.72
N TRP A 142 40.38 0.34 -1.51
CA TRP A 142 40.21 -1.12 -1.56
C TRP A 142 41.42 -1.91 -1.03
N LEU A 143 42.36 -1.24 -0.35
CA LEU A 143 43.50 -1.88 0.32
C LEU A 143 43.35 -1.87 1.84
#